data_AF-A0A6A6C2S3-F1
#
_entry.id   AF-A0A6A6C2S3-F1
#
_cell.length_a   1.000
_cell.length_b   1.000
_cell.length_c   1.000
_cell.angle_alpha   90.00
_cell.angle_beta   90.00
_cell.angle_gamma   90.00
#
_symmetry.space_group_name_H-M   'P 1'
#
loop_
_entity.id
_entity.type
_entity.pdbx_description
1 polymer ?
#
loop_
_entity_poly.entity_id
_entity_poly.type
_entity_poly.pdbx_seq_one_letter_code
_entity_poly.pdbx_strand_id
1 'polypeptide(L)'
;METEYMNVEICDIRGQEERADLETCGFQIRKLRSAMTYEQFGNPACVEEVYLRDLRQLLLKEFGAAVVHFERTRIRRRHPDFPKSTGTVYDHHQPSTAAHVGASSIWKPLRGPLQDWPLAICDARSVDATSDMIEATILYPDRMNHNFQVHFNARHRWFFLGGQCDDELLIFRQYDSRLGDNSGVPHSSFPDPNTPQHAFLRESIEVVACLCF
;
A
#
# COMPACT_ATOMS: atom_id res chain seq x y z
N MET A 1 -29.26 -0.07 -8.50
CA MET A 1 -28.14 0.25 -7.63
C MET A 1 -27.60 1.57 -8.12
N GLU A 2 -27.79 2.63 -7.34
CA GLU A 2 -27.36 3.99 -7.69
C GLU A 2 -26.00 4.22 -7.01
N THR A 3 -25.04 4.74 -7.76
CA THR A 3 -23.71 5.04 -7.22
C THR A 3 -23.77 6.39 -6.52
N GLU A 4 -23.53 6.40 -5.22
CA GLU A 4 -23.38 7.63 -4.44
C GLU A 4 -21.94 8.14 -4.53
N TYR A 5 -21.77 9.44 -4.76
CA TYR A 5 -20.47 10.09 -4.82
C TYR A 5 -20.27 10.95 -3.57
N MET A 6 -19.34 10.54 -2.72
CA MET A 6 -18.98 11.25 -1.49
C MET A 6 -17.65 11.97 -1.67
N ASN A 7 -17.56 13.21 -1.18
CA ASN A 7 -16.29 13.92 -1.12
C ASN A 7 -15.46 13.35 0.03
N VAL A 8 -14.25 12.88 -0.30
CA VAL A 8 -13.27 12.38 0.67
C VAL A 8 -12.08 13.32 0.64
N GLU A 9 -11.73 13.88 1.81
CA GLU A 9 -10.49 14.65 1.96
C GLU A 9 -9.32 13.68 2.16
N ILE A 10 -8.27 13.85 1.36
CA ILE A 10 -7.03 13.08 1.46
C ILE A 10 -5.88 14.09 1.64
N CYS A 11 -5.27 14.07 2.81
CA CYS A 11 -4.26 15.05 3.20
C CYS A 11 -2.85 14.62 2.77
N ASP A 12 -2.10 15.52 2.16
CA ASP A 12 -0.67 15.30 1.93
C ASP A 12 0.10 15.41 3.25
N ILE A 13 0.84 14.36 3.62
CA ILE A 13 1.65 14.33 4.85
C ILE A 13 3.11 14.72 4.63
N ARG A 14 3.47 15.12 3.41
CA ARG A 14 4.81 15.62 3.10
C ARG A 14 5.20 16.74 4.07
N GLY A 15 6.38 16.61 4.68
CA GLY A 15 6.89 17.54 5.70
C GLY A 15 6.26 17.38 7.10
N GLN A 16 5.40 16.38 7.29
CA GLN A 16 4.77 15.99 8.55
C GLN A 16 4.87 14.47 8.77
N GLU A 17 5.86 13.82 8.15
CA GLU A 17 6.03 12.37 8.16
C GLU A 17 6.23 11.82 9.59
N GLU A 18 6.74 12.64 10.52
CA GLU A 18 6.89 12.29 11.94
C GLU A 18 5.57 12.04 12.67
N ARG A 19 4.45 12.52 12.11
CA ARG A 19 3.11 12.24 12.64
C ARG A 19 2.64 10.82 12.33
N ALA A 20 3.25 10.17 11.33
CA ALA A 20 2.95 8.80 10.94
C ALA A 20 3.76 7.83 11.81
N ASP A 21 3.10 7.27 12.82
CA ASP A 21 3.66 6.32 13.76
C ASP A 21 2.88 5.00 13.73
N LEU A 22 3.61 3.89 13.53
CA LEU A 22 3.02 2.58 13.30
C LEU A 22 2.20 2.10 14.49
N GLU A 23 2.65 2.37 15.71
CA GLU A 23 1.97 1.93 16.92
C GLU A 23 0.66 2.69 17.15
N THR A 24 0.65 4.00 16.88
CA THR A 24 -0.52 4.86 17.11
C THR A 24 -1.50 4.90 15.94
N CYS A 25 -1.07 5.28 14.73
CA CYS A 25 -1.97 5.43 13.57
C CYS A 25 -1.93 4.23 12.61
N GLY A 26 -1.10 3.22 12.87
CA GLY A 26 -1.05 1.98 12.10
C GLY A 26 -0.17 2.02 10.86
N PHE A 27 0.46 3.17 10.55
CA PHE A 27 1.39 3.31 9.44
C PHE A 27 2.54 4.27 9.77
N GLN A 28 3.65 4.10 9.06
CA GLN A 28 4.82 4.97 9.16
C GLN A 28 5.56 5.07 7.84
N ILE A 29 6.38 6.12 7.69
CA ILE A 29 7.27 6.30 6.55
C ILE A 29 8.70 5.98 6.96
N ARG A 30 9.41 5.20 6.13
CA ARG A 30 10.84 4.93 6.31
C ARG A 30 11.58 5.05 4.99
N LYS A 31 12.86 5.40 5.07
CA LYS A 31 13.72 5.41 3.89
C LYS A 31 14.49 4.09 3.78
N LEU A 32 14.48 3.50 2.60
CA LEU A 32 15.28 2.34 2.24
C LEU A 32 16.13 2.68 1.02
N ARG A 33 17.42 2.88 1.24
CA ARG A 33 18.41 2.94 0.17
C ARG A 33 18.81 1.53 -0.22
N SER A 34 18.15 0.98 -1.23
CA SER A 34 18.54 -0.30 -1.82
C SER A 34 19.56 -0.10 -2.94
N ALA A 35 20.40 -1.10 -3.16
CA ALA A 35 21.28 -1.15 -4.34
C ALA A 35 20.52 -1.48 -5.65
N MET A 36 19.23 -1.78 -5.55
CA MET A 36 18.33 -2.13 -6.65
C MET A 36 18.13 -0.96 -7.61
N THR A 37 18.41 -1.15 -8.91
CA THR A 37 18.03 -0.19 -9.97
C THR A 37 16.60 -0.41 -10.44
N TYR A 38 16.05 0.57 -11.15
CA TYR A 38 14.70 0.48 -11.71
C TYR A 38 14.53 -0.74 -12.65
N GLU A 39 15.47 -0.96 -13.56
CA GLU A 39 15.40 -2.05 -14.55
C GLU A 39 15.42 -3.43 -13.89
N GLN A 40 16.11 -3.56 -12.77
CA GLN A 40 16.24 -4.81 -12.03
C GLN A 40 14.91 -5.28 -11.43
N PHE A 41 13.91 -4.40 -11.24
CA PHE A 41 12.58 -4.83 -10.80
C PHE A 41 11.87 -5.70 -11.84
N GLY A 42 12.33 -5.74 -13.09
CA GLY A 42 11.88 -6.71 -14.08
C GLY A 42 12.38 -8.13 -13.85
N ASN A 43 13.35 -8.34 -12.94
CA ASN A 43 13.94 -9.64 -12.65
C ASN A 43 13.57 -10.11 -11.22
N PRO A 44 12.76 -11.18 -11.09
CA PRO A 44 12.38 -11.72 -9.77
C PRO A 44 13.56 -12.11 -8.87
N ALA A 45 14.68 -12.58 -9.44
CA ALA A 45 15.86 -12.93 -8.65
C ALA A 45 16.49 -11.68 -8.01
N CYS A 46 16.56 -10.56 -8.76
CA CYS A 46 17.05 -9.30 -8.19
C CYS A 46 16.12 -8.77 -7.09
N VAL A 47 14.80 -8.93 -7.26
CA VAL A 47 13.83 -8.55 -6.21
C VAL A 47 14.10 -9.32 -4.92
N GLU A 48 14.33 -10.63 -5.00
CA GLU A 48 14.61 -11.47 -3.82
C GLU A 48 16.00 -11.17 -3.21
N GLU A 49 17.06 -11.22 -4.03
CA GLU A 49 18.45 -11.21 -3.56
C GLU A 49 18.95 -9.81 -3.18
N VAL A 50 18.34 -8.76 -3.74
CA VAL A 50 18.74 -7.36 -3.50
C VAL A 50 17.68 -6.65 -2.67
N TYR A 51 16.49 -6.42 -3.24
CA TYR A 51 15.48 -5.56 -2.60
C TYR A 51 14.95 -6.17 -1.30
N LEU A 52 14.51 -7.43 -1.32
CA LEU A 52 13.98 -8.10 -0.12
C LEU A 52 15.07 -8.35 0.92
N ARG A 53 16.32 -8.58 0.51
CA ARG A 53 17.46 -8.62 1.44
C ARG A 53 17.63 -7.29 2.19
N ASP A 54 17.66 -6.18 1.47
CA ASP A 54 17.84 -4.84 2.07
C ASP A 54 16.63 -4.48 2.95
N LEU A 55 15.41 -4.76 2.47
CA LEU A 55 14.17 -4.57 3.23
C LEU A 55 14.16 -5.41 4.53
N ARG A 56 14.61 -6.67 4.47
CA ARG A 56 14.69 -7.54 5.66
C ARG A 56 15.58 -6.96 6.74
N GLN A 57 16.75 -6.45 6.35
CA GLN A 57 17.68 -5.80 7.29
C GLN A 57 17.06 -4.55 7.93
N LEU A 58 16.35 -3.75 7.15
CA LEU A 58 15.61 -2.60 7.67
C LEU A 58 14.54 -3.05 8.68
N LEU A 59 13.69 -4.02 8.33
CA LEU A 59 12.59 -4.48 9.19
C LEU A 59 13.08 -5.12 10.50
N LEU A 60 14.13 -5.95 10.44
CA LEU A 60 14.76 -6.53 11.62
C LEU A 60 15.27 -5.44 12.57
N LYS A 61 15.96 -4.44 12.03
CA LYS A 61 16.53 -3.34 12.82
C LYS A 61 15.46 -2.41 13.38
N GLU A 62 14.49 -2.03 12.54
CA GLU A 62 13.45 -1.04 12.86
C GLU A 62 12.51 -1.56 13.95
N PHE A 63 12.11 -2.82 13.85
CA PHE A 63 11.11 -3.39 14.76
C PHE A 63 11.73 -4.25 15.87
N GLY A 64 13.00 -4.67 15.73
CA GLY A 64 13.59 -5.63 16.66
C GLY A 64 12.95 -7.03 16.55
N ALA A 65 12.39 -7.36 15.39
CA ALA A 65 11.84 -8.68 15.12
C ALA A 65 12.97 -9.73 15.14
N ALA A 66 12.69 -10.92 15.67
CA ALA A 66 13.61 -12.06 15.61
C ALA A 66 13.66 -12.66 14.20
N VAL A 67 12.52 -12.68 13.50
CA VAL A 67 12.38 -13.21 12.15
C VAL A 67 11.47 -12.30 11.31
N VAL A 68 11.83 -12.14 10.04
CA VAL A 68 11.02 -11.48 9.02
C VAL A 68 10.78 -12.46 7.87
N HIS A 69 9.52 -12.81 7.65
CA HIS A 69 9.10 -13.65 6.53
C HIS A 69 8.35 -12.81 5.49
N PHE A 70 8.68 -12.99 4.22
CA PHE A 70 7.95 -12.34 3.12
C PHE A 70 7.00 -13.35 2.49
N GLU A 71 5.71 -13.18 2.74
CA GLU A 71 4.66 -14.06 2.23
C GLU A 71 4.44 -13.84 0.73
N ARG A 72 4.53 -12.59 0.30
CA ARG A 72 4.24 -12.22 -1.08
C ARG A 72 4.86 -10.91 -1.48
N THR A 73 5.32 -10.87 -2.72
CA THR A 73 5.76 -9.66 -3.40
C THR A 73 4.97 -9.49 -4.69
N ARG A 74 4.54 -8.25 -4.99
CA ARG A 74 3.81 -7.92 -6.21
C ARG A 74 4.32 -6.62 -6.81
N ILE A 75 4.55 -6.64 -8.12
CA ILE A 75 4.77 -5.43 -8.90
C ILE A 75 3.46 -5.05 -9.59
N ARG A 76 3.10 -3.77 -9.49
CA ARG A 76 1.97 -3.18 -10.21
C ARG A 76 2.48 -2.20 -11.23
N ARG A 77 1.94 -2.26 -12.45
CA ARG A 77 2.18 -1.27 -13.50
C ARG A 77 0.83 -0.84 -14.05
N ARG A 78 0.52 0.44 -13.87
CA ARG A 78 -0.75 1.00 -14.32
C ARG A 78 -0.81 1.00 -15.85
N HIS A 79 -1.89 0.44 -16.40
CA HIS A 79 -2.25 0.55 -17.80
C HIS A 79 -2.73 1.97 -18.14
N PRO A 80 -2.41 2.54 -19.31
CA PRO A 80 -2.87 3.88 -19.71
C PRO A 80 -4.37 4.15 -19.49
N ASP A 81 -5.21 3.14 -19.75
CA ASP A 81 -6.68 3.24 -19.64
C ASP A 81 -7.23 3.10 -18.22
N PHE A 82 -6.41 2.70 -17.24
CA PHE A 82 -6.85 2.56 -15.84
C PHE A 82 -7.46 3.89 -15.34
N PRO A 83 -8.60 3.90 -14.62
CA PRO A 83 -9.25 2.78 -13.96
C PRO A 83 -10.31 2.09 -14.85
N LYS A 84 -10.42 2.47 -16.12
CA LYS A 84 -11.33 1.82 -17.05
C LYS A 84 -10.76 0.45 -17.43
N SER A 85 -11.61 -0.58 -17.38
CA SER A 85 -11.24 -1.91 -17.84
C SER A 85 -11.17 -1.92 -19.37
N THR A 86 -10.10 -2.49 -19.92
CA THR A 86 -9.98 -2.79 -21.35
C THR A 86 -10.77 -4.02 -21.76
N GLY A 87 -11.27 -4.81 -20.80
CA GLY A 87 -11.91 -6.10 -21.04
C GLY A 87 -10.93 -7.24 -21.35
N THR A 88 -9.62 -6.98 -21.27
CA THR A 88 -8.55 -7.96 -21.49
C THR A 88 -7.77 -8.24 -20.21
N VAL A 89 -7.04 -9.36 -20.19
CA VAL A 89 -6.09 -9.65 -19.11
C VAL A 89 -4.87 -8.74 -19.27
N TYR A 90 -4.46 -8.09 -18.18
CA TYR A 90 -3.26 -7.27 -18.14
C TYR A 90 -2.03 -8.10 -17.77
N ASP A 91 -0.87 -7.76 -18.33
CA ASP A 91 0.43 -8.36 -17.95
C ASP A 91 0.81 -8.07 -16.50
N HIS A 92 0.33 -6.95 -15.96
CA HIS A 92 0.60 -6.51 -14.60
C HIS A 92 -0.67 -6.19 -13.84
N HIS A 93 -0.63 -6.43 -12.53
CA HIS A 93 -1.70 -6.01 -11.64
C HIS A 93 -1.86 -4.48 -11.65
N GLN A 94 -3.12 -4.05 -11.66
CA GLN A 94 -3.50 -2.64 -11.69
C GLN A 94 -3.66 -2.06 -10.27
N PRO A 95 -3.57 -0.74 -10.06
CA PRO A 95 -3.92 -0.12 -8.78
C PRO A 95 -5.32 -0.55 -8.27
N SER A 96 -5.54 -0.52 -6.95
CA SER A 96 -6.88 -0.73 -6.39
C SER A 96 -7.57 0.60 -6.18
N THR A 97 -8.77 0.77 -6.72
CA THR A 97 -9.63 1.95 -6.49
C THR A 97 -10.60 1.78 -5.32
N ALA A 98 -10.70 0.56 -4.77
CA ALA A 98 -11.52 0.28 -3.60
C ALA A 98 -10.65 0.37 -2.33
N ALA A 99 -11.17 1.06 -1.31
CA ALA A 99 -10.55 1.08 0.01
C ALA A 99 -10.70 -0.29 0.67
N HIS A 100 -9.58 -0.86 1.10
CA HIS A 100 -9.56 -2.20 1.67
C HIS A 100 -8.44 -2.35 2.70
N VAL A 101 -8.56 -3.39 3.52
CA VAL A 101 -7.48 -3.90 4.35
C VAL A 101 -7.09 -5.27 3.85
N GLY A 102 -5.85 -5.38 3.39
CA GLY A 102 -5.29 -6.65 2.97
C GLY A 102 -4.22 -6.51 1.90
N ALA A 103 -3.56 -7.62 1.60
CA ALA A 103 -2.66 -7.79 0.47
C ALA A 103 -1.34 -6.99 0.34
N SER A 104 -1.00 -6.06 1.23
CA SER A 104 0.31 -5.37 1.32
C SER A 104 0.57 -4.85 2.73
N SER A 105 1.81 -4.93 3.22
CA SER A 105 2.26 -4.30 4.49
C SER A 105 3.39 -3.29 4.28
N ILE A 106 4.10 -3.38 3.15
CA ILE A 106 5.08 -2.39 2.70
C ILE A 106 4.77 -2.01 1.25
N TRP A 107 4.83 -0.73 0.95
CA TRP A 107 4.57 -0.19 -0.38
C TRP A 107 5.56 0.92 -0.72
N LYS A 108 6.06 0.94 -1.96
CA LYS A 108 6.79 2.08 -2.53
C LYS A 108 6.63 2.17 -4.05
N PRO A 109 6.78 3.36 -4.65
CA PRO A 109 6.93 3.46 -6.10
C PRO A 109 8.26 2.84 -6.56
N LEU A 110 8.30 2.36 -7.80
CA LEU A 110 9.54 1.93 -8.45
C LEU A 110 10.35 3.11 -8.99
N ARG A 111 9.69 4.25 -9.22
CA ARG A 111 10.29 5.49 -9.74
C ARG A 111 9.70 6.69 -9.02
N GLY A 112 10.57 7.56 -8.53
CA GLY A 112 10.22 8.82 -7.90
C GLY A 112 10.57 10.04 -8.77
N PRO A 113 10.02 11.22 -8.46
CA PRO A 113 8.90 11.43 -7.53
C PRO A 113 7.59 10.87 -8.12
N LEU A 114 6.83 10.14 -7.31
CA LEU A 114 5.53 9.63 -7.71
C LEU A 114 4.49 10.75 -7.72
N GLN A 115 3.76 10.86 -8.83
CA GLN A 115 2.68 11.83 -9.02
C GLN A 115 1.40 11.16 -9.51
N ASP A 116 1.50 10.06 -10.28
CA ASP A 116 0.36 9.32 -10.82
C ASP A 116 -0.18 8.30 -9.82
N TRP A 117 -1.48 8.36 -9.52
CA TRP A 117 -2.19 7.39 -8.65
C TRP A 117 -1.48 7.08 -7.31
N PRO A 118 -1.22 8.07 -6.44
CA PRO A 118 -0.62 7.82 -5.13
C PRO A 118 -1.42 6.82 -4.28
N LEU A 119 -0.77 6.26 -3.26
CA LEU A 119 -1.42 5.41 -2.27
C LEU A 119 -1.97 6.28 -1.12
N ALA A 120 -3.28 6.33 -0.99
CA ALA A 120 -3.95 6.82 0.20
C ALA A 120 -3.94 5.76 1.29
N ILE A 121 -3.69 6.19 2.53
CA ILE A 121 -3.67 5.37 3.72
C ILE A 121 -4.47 6.05 4.84
N CYS A 122 -5.30 5.29 5.54
CA CYS A 122 -6.17 5.82 6.59
C CYS A 122 -5.50 5.72 7.96
N ASP A 123 -5.65 6.74 8.81
CA ASP A 123 -5.30 6.60 10.23
C ASP A 123 -6.24 5.59 10.90
N ALA A 124 -5.68 4.47 11.37
CA ALA A 124 -6.45 3.38 11.95
C ALA A 124 -7.34 3.81 13.14
N ARG A 125 -6.96 4.87 13.86
CA ARG A 125 -7.74 5.41 14.99
C ARG A 125 -9.03 6.10 14.56
N SER A 126 -9.16 6.39 13.26
CA SER A 126 -10.35 7.02 12.68
C SER A 126 -11.35 6.01 12.11
N VAL A 127 -11.01 4.71 12.15
CA VAL A 127 -11.80 3.61 11.60
C VAL A 127 -12.48 2.86 12.74
N ASP A 128 -13.81 2.75 12.68
CA ASP A 128 -14.55 1.81 13.51
C ASP A 128 -14.62 0.47 12.76
N ALA A 129 -13.76 -0.47 13.13
CA ALA A 129 -13.68 -1.77 12.49
C ALA A 129 -15.02 -2.53 12.44
N THR A 130 -15.93 -2.30 13.39
CA THR A 130 -17.19 -3.04 13.47
C THR A 130 -18.23 -2.48 12.50
N SER A 131 -18.28 -1.15 12.32
CA SER A 131 -19.25 -0.50 11.43
C SER A 131 -18.71 -0.20 10.04
N ASP A 132 -17.40 0.03 9.93
CA ASP A 132 -16.79 0.53 8.71
C ASP A 132 -16.18 -0.59 7.85
N MET A 133 -16.03 -1.80 8.38
CA MET A 133 -15.35 -2.90 7.68
C MET A 133 -16.29 -4.09 7.51
N ILE A 134 -16.27 -4.65 6.31
CA ILE A 134 -16.95 -5.91 6.00
C ILE A 134 -15.93 -6.91 5.48
N GLU A 135 -15.92 -8.10 6.07
CA GLU A 135 -15.09 -9.19 5.56
C GLU A 135 -15.54 -9.55 4.15
N ALA A 136 -14.57 -9.64 3.24
CA ALA A 136 -14.79 -10.03 1.87
C ALA A 136 -13.80 -11.12 1.47
N THR A 137 -14.35 -12.10 0.77
CA THR A 137 -13.59 -13.24 0.25
C THR A 137 -13.38 -13.06 -1.24
N ILE A 138 -12.11 -13.00 -1.66
CA ILE A 138 -11.73 -13.04 -3.06
C ILE A 138 -11.40 -14.48 -3.43
N LEU A 139 -12.22 -15.04 -4.31
CA LEU A 139 -12.05 -16.38 -4.85
C LEU A 139 -11.23 -16.34 -6.14
N TYR A 140 -10.17 -17.14 -6.18
CA TYR A 140 -9.42 -17.47 -7.38
C TYR A 140 -9.61 -18.96 -7.69
N PRO A 141 -9.34 -19.42 -8.93
CA PRO A 141 -9.45 -20.84 -9.27
C PRO A 141 -8.59 -21.75 -8.38
N ASP A 142 -7.45 -21.25 -7.89
CA ASP A 142 -6.43 -21.99 -7.14
C ASP A 142 -6.39 -21.66 -5.65
N ARG A 143 -7.05 -20.59 -5.20
CA ARG A 143 -6.92 -20.09 -3.83
C ARG A 143 -8.05 -19.17 -3.40
N MET A 144 -8.17 -19.00 -2.10
CA MET A 144 -9.05 -18.02 -1.47
C MET A 144 -8.21 -17.00 -0.71
N ASN A 145 -8.53 -15.72 -0.85
CA ASN A 145 -7.92 -14.64 -0.06
C ASN A 145 -9.01 -13.89 0.70
N HIS A 146 -8.78 -13.61 1.98
CA HIS A 146 -9.64 -12.76 2.78
C HIS A 146 -9.08 -11.35 2.81
N ASN A 147 -9.97 -10.36 2.69
CA ASN A 147 -9.67 -8.96 2.97
C ASN A 147 -10.87 -8.31 3.66
N PHE A 148 -10.73 -7.05 4.04
CA PHE A 148 -11.88 -6.24 4.43
C PHE A 148 -12.12 -5.18 3.37
N GLN A 149 -13.37 -5.01 2.95
CA GLN A 149 -13.81 -3.81 2.25
C GLN A 149 -14.17 -2.74 3.29
N VAL A 150 -13.92 -1.47 2.94
CA VAL A 150 -14.11 -0.35 3.85
C VAL A 150 -15.25 0.54 3.34
N HIS A 151 -16.27 0.70 4.18
CA HIS A 151 -17.38 1.62 3.95
C HIS A 151 -16.95 3.06 4.19
N PHE A 152 -17.56 3.99 3.46
CA PHE A 152 -17.33 5.41 3.69
C PHE A 152 -17.78 5.80 5.10
N ASN A 153 -16.93 6.56 5.79
CA ASN A 153 -17.28 7.25 7.02
C ASN A 153 -16.58 8.62 7.00
N ALA A 154 -17.34 9.70 7.22
CA ALA A 154 -16.82 11.06 7.21
C ALA A 154 -15.77 11.34 8.30
N ARG A 155 -15.63 10.43 9.29
CA ARG A 155 -14.58 10.50 10.32
C ARG A 155 -13.23 9.99 9.86
N HIS A 156 -13.17 9.20 8.77
CA HIS A 156 -11.93 8.65 8.25
C HIS A 156 -10.95 9.76 7.92
N ARG A 157 -9.71 9.62 8.40
CA ARG A 157 -8.62 10.56 8.11
C ARG A 157 -7.66 9.89 7.14
N TRP A 158 -7.75 10.30 5.87
CA TRP A 158 -6.92 9.76 4.80
C TRP A 158 -5.69 10.63 4.57
N PHE A 159 -4.58 9.97 4.29
CA PHE A 159 -3.27 10.56 4.10
C PHE A 159 -2.59 9.98 2.87
N PHE A 160 -1.73 10.75 2.23
CA PHE A 160 -0.80 10.24 1.21
C PHE A 160 0.53 10.99 1.31
N LEU A 161 1.58 10.42 0.73
CA LEU A 161 2.90 11.06 0.68
C LEU A 161 3.10 11.73 -0.68
N GLY A 162 2.95 13.05 -0.75
CA GLY A 162 3.13 13.82 -1.97
C GLY A 162 4.55 13.73 -2.52
N GLY A 163 4.68 13.48 -3.83
CA GLY A 163 5.98 13.38 -4.49
C GLY A 163 6.86 12.24 -3.95
N GLN A 164 6.27 11.13 -3.50
CA GLN A 164 6.98 10.00 -2.89
C GLN A 164 8.15 9.52 -3.77
N CYS A 165 9.35 9.54 -3.20
CA CYS A 165 10.55 9.04 -3.86
C CYS A 165 10.60 7.50 -3.85
N ASP A 166 11.44 6.93 -4.71
CA ASP A 166 11.64 5.48 -4.80
C ASP A 166 12.44 4.89 -3.64
N ASP A 167 13.05 5.73 -2.78
CA ASP A 167 13.67 5.34 -1.52
C ASP A 167 12.71 5.46 -0.32
N GLU A 168 11.47 5.94 -0.50
CA GLU A 168 10.50 6.15 0.57
C GLU A 168 9.48 4.99 0.62
N LEU A 169 9.46 4.28 1.74
CA LEU A 169 8.54 3.19 2.04
C LEU A 169 7.36 3.71 2.87
N LEU A 170 6.16 3.34 2.47
CA LEU A 170 5.01 3.29 3.36
C LEU A 170 4.98 1.89 4.00
N ILE A 171 5.13 1.82 5.32
CA ILE A 171 5.02 0.58 6.10
C ILE A 171 3.76 0.68 6.94
N PHE A 172 2.87 -0.30 6.84
CA PHE A 172 1.59 -0.26 7.53
C PHE A 172 1.12 -1.63 7.97
N ARG A 173 0.38 -1.63 9.07
CA ARG A 173 -0.10 -2.84 9.72
C ARG A 173 -1.23 -3.47 8.92
N GLN A 174 -1.13 -4.76 8.66
CA GLN A 174 -2.24 -5.56 8.15
C GLN A 174 -2.97 -6.30 9.26
N TYR A 175 -2.21 -6.81 10.22
CA TYR A 175 -2.67 -7.59 11.35
C TYR A 175 -1.64 -7.47 12.47
N ASP A 176 -2.11 -7.45 13.72
CA ASP A 176 -1.30 -7.53 14.93
C ASP A 176 -2.04 -8.39 15.94
N SER A 177 -1.44 -9.52 16.30
CA SER A 177 -2.02 -10.51 17.21
C SER A 177 -2.28 -9.96 18.62
N ARG A 178 -1.64 -8.85 19.01
CA ARG A 178 -1.87 -8.16 20.28
C ARG A 178 -3.14 -7.32 20.28
N LEU A 179 -3.54 -6.84 19.11
CA LEU A 179 -4.70 -5.96 18.91
C LEU A 179 -5.95 -6.73 18.48
N GLY A 180 -5.77 -7.96 17.97
CA GLY A 180 -6.84 -8.84 17.53
C GLY A 180 -7.26 -8.59 16.09
N ASP A 181 -8.40 -9.18 15.72
CA ASP A 181 -8.95 -9.07 14.38
C ASP A 181 -9.32 -7.62 14.07
N ASN A 182 -9.20 -7.22 12.79
CA ASN A 182 -9.45 -5.86 12.29
C ASN A 182 -8.43 -4.78 12.67
N SER A 183 -7.23 -5.14 13.12
CA SER A 183 -6.18 -4.16 13.42
C SER A 183 -5.57 -3.50 12.17
N GLY A 184 -5.91 -3.95 10.96
CA GLY A 184 -5.25 -3.54 9.73
C GLY A 184 -5.65 -2.16 9.23
N VAL A 185 -4.79 -1.58 8.39
CA VAL A 185 -4.92 -0.20 7.92
C VAL A 185 -5.56 -0.11 6.54
N PRO A 186 -6.70 0.60 6.40
CA PRO A 186 -7.31 0.85 5.10
C PRO A 186 -6.39 1.61 4.17
N HIS A 187 -6.31 1.15 2.92
CA HIS A 187 -5.56 1.83 1.87
C HIS A 187 -6.27 1.70 0.52
N SER A 188 -6.01 2.67 -0.35
CA SER A 188 -6.50 2.68 -1.73
C SER A 188 -5.64 3.56 -2.61
N SER A 189 -5.76 3.40 -3.93
CA SER A 189 -5.18 4.34 -4.89
C SER A 189 -6.24 5.33 -5.33
N PHE A 190 -5.87 6.60 -5.49
CA PHE A 190 -6.80 7.65 -5.92
C PHE A 190 -6.22 8.48 -7.06
N PRO A 191 -7.05 9.05 -7.95
CA PRO A 191 -6.59 10.00 -8.93
C PRO A 191 -6.28 11.35 -8.26
N ASP A 192 -5.02 11.78 -8.25
CA ASP A 192 -4.65 13.11 -7.76
C ASP A 192 -4.98 14.16 -8.84
N PRO A 193 -5.88 15.13 -8.57
CA PRO A 193 -6.23 16.18 -9.53
C PRO A 193 -5.04 17.08 -9.91
N ASN A 194 -3.95 17.05 -9.15
CA ASN A 194 -2.73 17.82 -9.41
C ASN A 194 -1.69 17.06 -10.25
N THR A 195 -2.00 15.85 -10.73
CA THR A 195 -1.09 15.04 -11.54
C THR A 195 -0.69 15.79 -12.82
N PRO A 196 0.61 16.07 -13.05
CA PRO A 196 1.05 16.72 -14.29
C PRO A 196 0.81 15.86 -15.53
N GLN A 197 0.53 16.50 -16.67
CA GLN A 197 0.29 15.78 -17.94
C GLN A 197 1.45 14.89 -18.39
N HIS A 198 2.68 15.22 -17.98
CA HIS A 198 3.89 14.47 -18.31
C HIS A 198 4.33 13.49 -17.20
N ALA A 199 3.50 13.28 -16.18
CA ALA A 199 3.78 12.29 -15.15
C ALA A 199 3.87 10.89 -15.78
N PHE A 200 4.84 10.11 -15.31
CA PHE A 200 4.94 8.71 -15.70
C PHE A 200 3.80 7.92 -15.08
N LEU A 201 3.32 6.91 -15.81
CA LEU A 201 2.32 6.00 -15.25
C LEU A 201 2.89 5.27 -14.05
N ARG A 202 2.06 5.11 -13.02
CA ARG A 202 2.49 4.50 -11.76
C ARG A 202 3.02 3.09 -11.94
N GLU A 203 4.19 2.87 -11.36
CA GLU A 203 4.75 1.56 -11.10
C GLU A 203 5.14 1.45 -9.63
N SER A 204 4.76 0.37 -8.97
CA SER A 204 4.98 0.18 -7.54
C SER A 204 5.28 -1.27 -7.19
N ILE A 205 5.91 -1.45 -6.03
CA ILE A 205 6.10 -2.76 -5.40
C ILE A 205 5.35 -2.82 -4.08
N GLU A 206 4.72 -3.97 -3.86
CA GLU A 206 3.95 -4.34 -2.69
C GLU A 206 4.59 -5.58 -2.07
N VAL A 207 4.89 -5.52 -0.77
CA VAL A 207 5.40 -6.65 -0.01
C VAL A 207 4.47 -6.92 1.17
N VAL A 208 4.14 -8.18 1.39
CA VAL A 208 3.50 -8.68 2.60
C VAL A 208 4.59 -9.31 3.45
N ALA A 209 4.84 -8.72 4.61
CA ALA A 209 5.81 -9.19 5.58
C ALA A 209 5.12 -9.62 6.88
N CYS A 210 5.52 -10.77 7.41
CA CYS A 210 5.20 -11.23 8.74
C CYS A 210 6.44 -11.00 9.64
N LEU A 211 6.23 -10.33 10.77
CA LEU A 211 7.26 -10.05 11.77
C LEU A 211 7.00 -10.93 12.98
N CYS A 212 7.99 -11.74 13.37
CA CYS A 212 7.93 -12.57 14.57
C CYS A 212 8.88 -12.00 15.63
N PHE A 213 8.35 -11.78 16.83
CA PHE A 213 9.06 -11.21 17.99
C PHE A 213 9.35 -12.28 19.04
#